data_AF-A0A1H3F7W6-F1
#
_entry.id   AF-A0A1H3F7W6-F1
#
_cell.length_a   1.000
_cell.length_b   1.000
_cell.length_c   1.000
_cell.angle_alpha   90.00
_cell.angle_beta   90.00
_cell.angle_gamma   90.00
#
_symmetry.space_group_name_H-M   'P 1'
#
loop_
_entity.id
_entity.type
_entity.pdbx_description
1 polymer ?
#
loop_
_entity_poly.entity_id
_entity_poly.type
_entity_poly.pdbx_seq_one_letter_code
_entity_poly.pdbx_strand_id
1 'polypeptide(L)'
;MSINDELGSGPEFRLAALMSIHLREHHELQLPDTLGDGALLNRLPPLAHMRRALKDFGYIFMPASQIAGIHAMFPILELTEIFRTRTIPFRRTALAAEQVLADRPDLSMPDSLFRDICVASYSFHEGAHAIFYETACAQEGIPQGRRLVEVVLGSEAFAMAFEQYVALLAMVEGQRSTRLFLALNAYANPLDNQRLDHGFPGAVGRLGRLALEAPAQMLTMLLNAHLVALLRPTAVAGLPGLAEQLAAYAGLPSMDPTDAEHLTSIGFHVDYEFRGHTQNNFYSCLGLEHELEAVRAEPLESYLAGGTLIEEILPPAIDAVLGCTASLP
;
A
#
# COMPACT_ATOMS: atom_id res chain seq x y z
N MET A 1 17.47 -17.80 -19.97
CA MET A 1 18.09 -16.55 -19.51
C MET A 1 17.28 -16.13 -18.29
N SER A 2 17.91 -15.77 -17.17
CA SER A 2 17.15 -15.29 -16.01
C SER A 2 16.55 -13.92 -16.35
N ILE A 3 15.39 -13.58 -15.79
CA ILE A 3 14.76 -12.26 -15.96
C ILE A 3 15.70 -11.12 -15.53
N ASN A 4 16.52 -11.37 -14.51
CA ASN A 4 17.56 -10.43 -14.07
C ASN A 4 18.69 -10.27 -15.10
N ASP A 5 18.99 -11.30 -15.90
CA ASP A 5 19.98 -11.19 -16.97
C ASP A 5 19.45 -10.33 -18.13
N GLU A 6 18.13 -10.37 -18.38
CA GLU A 6 17.48 -9.59 -19.44
C GLU A 6 17.39 -8.10 -19.11
N LEU A 7 17.14 -7.74 -17.84
CA LEU A 7 17.17 -6.35 -17.37
C LEU A 7 18.60 -5.81 -17.18
N GLY A 8 19.59 -6.70 -17.19
CA GLY A 8 20.98 -6.40 -16.85
C GLY A 8 21.21 -6.32 -15.34
N SER A 9 22.46 -6.60 -14.94
CA SER A 9 22.91 -6.52 -13.54
C SER A 9 23.39 -5.12 -13.11
N GLY A 10 23.40 -4.15 -14.03
CA GLY A 10 23.79 -2.76 -13.75
C GLY A 10 22.65 -1.92 -13.19
N PRO A 11 22.90 -0.66 -12.78
CA PRO A 11 21.87 0.25 -12.23
C PRO A 11 20.89 0.80 -13.28
N GLU A 12 21.09 0.44 -14.55
CA GLU A 12 20.23 0.79 -15.67
C GLU A 12 19.50 -0.44 -16.19
N PHE A 13 18.30 -0.24 -16.74
CA PHE A 13 17.55 -1.28 -17.42
C PHE A 13 17.03 -0.76 -18.76
N ARG A 14 16.69 -1.69 -19.64
CA ARG A 14 16.06 -1.39 -20.93
C ARG A 14 14.56 -1.47 -20.80
N LEU A 15 13.85 -0.41 -21.20
CA LEU A 15 12.37 -0.41 -21.18
C LEU A 15 11.80 -1.56 -22.04
N ALA A 16 12.46 -1.90 -23.15
CA ALA A 16 12.08 -3.03 -23.99
C ALA A 16 12.14 -4.38 -23.25
N ALA A 17 13.11 -4.57 -22.35
CA ALA A 17 13.20 -5.78 -21.53
C ALA A 17 12.05 -5.83 -20.51
N LEU A 18 11.75 -4.70 -19.85
CA LEU A 18 10.64 -4.60 -18.90
C LEU A 18 9.28 -4.86 -19.59
N MET A 19 9.07 -4.29 -20.78
CA MET A 19 7.91 -4.57 -21.63
C MET A 19 7.85 -6.04 -22.04
N SER A 20 8.98 -6.63 -22.44
CA SER A 20 9.02 -8.04 -22.80
C SER A 20 8.63 -8.95 -21.63
N ILE A 21 9.00 -8.61 -20.40
CA ILE A 21 8.59 -9.35 -19.20
C ILE A 21 7.08 -9.25 -19.00
N HIS A 22 6.53 -8.03 -19.07
CA HIS A 22 5.08 -7.80 -18.98
C HIS A 22 4.27 -8.61 -20.01
N LEU A 23 4.74 -8.65 -21.27
CA LEU A 23 4.05 -9.40 -22.33
C LEU A 23 4.12 -10.93 -22.14
N ARG A 24 5.17 -11.45 -21.49
CA ARG A 24 5.33 -12.90 -21.25
C ARG A 24 4.61 -13.37 -19.99
N GLU A 25 4.51 -12.51 -18.98
CA GLU A 25 4.01 -12.89 -17.67
C GLU A 25 2.57 -12.48 -17.48
N HIS A 26 1.72 -13.27 -18.11
CA HIS A 26 0.28 -13.11 -18.02
C HIS A 26 -0.26 -13.67 -16.71
N HIS A 27 -1.24 -12.99 -16.12
CA HIS A 27 -2.09 -13.51 -15.04
C HIS A 27 -3.58 -13.34 -15.40
N GLU A 28 -4.43 -14.27 -14.99
CA GLU A 28 -5.85 -14.28 -15.39
C GLU A 28 -6.65 -13.04 -14.90
N LEU A 29 -6.23 -12.46 -13.78
CA LEU A 29 -6.85 -11.27 -13.17
C LEU A 29 -6.13 -9.96 -13.53
N GLN A 30 -5.21 -9.97 -14.49
CA GLN A 30 -4.38 -8.81 -14.78
C GLN A 30 -5.17 -7.66 -15.42
N LEU A 31 -4.65 -6.45 -15.24
CA LEU A 31 -4.99 -5.28 -16.04
C LEU A 31 -4.02 -5.21 -17.23
N PRO A 32 -4.43 -5.56 -18.46
CA PRO A 32 -3.51 -5.71 -19.59
C PRO A 32 -2.82 -4.40 -19.97
N ASP A 33 -3.48 -3.26 -19.79
CA ASP A 33 -2.91 -1.95 -20.10
C ASP A 33 -2.02 -1.40 -18.96
N THR A 34 -1.84 -2.15 -17.87
CA THR A 34 -1.03 -1.75 -16.72
C THR A 34 0.28 -2.54 -16.72
N LEU A 35 1.38 -1.84 -17.01
CA LEU A 35 2.70 -2.42 -17.16
C LEU A 35 3.11 -3.15 -15.87
N GLY A 36 3.40 -4.44 -16.00
CA GLY A 36 3.83 -5.29 -14.89
C GLY A 36 2.75 -5.83 -13.97
N ASP A 37 1.47 -5.49 -14.17
CA ASP A 37 0.41 -5.92 -13.24
C ASP A 37 0.31 -7.46 -13.16
N GLY A 38 0.21 -8.15 -14.30
CA GLY A 38 0.18 -9.61 -14.32
C GLY A 38 1.43 -10.27 -13.72
N ALA A 39 2.60 -9.68 -13.97
CA ALA A 39 3.87 -10.11 -13.39
C ALA A 39 3.89 -10.01 -11.85
N LEU A 40 3.30 -8.96 -11.29
CA LEU A 40 3.15 -8.78 -9.85
C LEU A 40 2.16 -9.78 -9.26
N LEU A 41 0.99 -9.98 -9.89
CA LEU A 41 -0.01 -10.95 -9.42
C LEU A 41 0.53 -12.39 -9.39
N ASN A 42 1.38 -12.75 -10.36
CA ASN A 42 2.04 -14.06 -10.40
C ASN A 42 3.05 -14.28 -9.27
N ARG A 43 3.74 -13.22 -8.83
CA ARG A 43 4.88 -13.32 -7.89
C ARG A 43 4.53 -12.99 -6.45
N LEU A 44 3.53 -12.14 -6.25
CA LEU A 44 3.14 -11.62 -4.95
C LEU A 44 1.69 -12.06 -4.68
N PRO A 45 1.49 -13.26 -4.07
CA PRO A 45 0.16 -13.82 -3.83
C PRO A 45 -0.85 -12.85 -3.17
N PRO A 46 -0.46 -11.98 -2.22
CA PRO A 46 -1.41 -11.05 -1.62
C PRO A 46 -2.07 -10.08 -2.62
N LEU A 47 -1.37 -9.69 -3.69
CA LEU A 47 -1.95 -8.86 -4.75
C LEU A 47 -3.00 -9.64 -5.56
N ALA A 48 -2.76 -10.92 -5.82
CA ALA A 48 -3.73 -11.79 -6.49
C ALA A 48 -4.97 -12.05 -5.62
N HIS A 49 -4.79 -12.25 -4.31
CA HIS A 49 -5.89 -12.38 -3.36
C HIS A 49 -6.72 -11.12 -3.28
N MET A 50 -6.09 -9.95 -3.14
CA MET A 50 -6.77 -8.66 -3.17
C MET A 50 -7.58 -8.49 -4.47
N ARG A 51 -6.98 -8.76 -5.62
CA ARG A 51 -7.66 -8.66 -6.93
C ARG A 51 -8.89 -9.58 -7.02
N ARG A 52 -8.80 -10.78 -6.46
CA ARG A 52 -9.91 -11.75 -6.40
C ARG A 52 -11.02 -11.26 -5.46
N ALA A 53 -10.67 -10.85 -4.24
CA ALA A 53 -11.61 -10.31 -3.27
C ALA A 53 -12.39 -9.11 -3.84
N LEU A 54 -11.70 -8.18 -4.50
CA LEU A 54 -12.35 -7.03 -5.15
C LEU A 54 -13.35 -7.46 -6.23
N LYS A 55 -12.99 -8.44 -7.06
CA LYS A 55 -13.90 -9.00 -8.06
C LYS A 55 -15.11 -9.67 -7.41
N ASP A 56 -14.91 -10.39 -6.31
CA ASP A 56 -15.97 -11.07 -5.56
C ASP A 56 -16.90 -10.05 -4.89
N PHE A 57 -16.37 -8.91 -4.44
CA PHE A 57 -17.13 -7.74 -4.01
C PHE A 57 -17.78 -6.96 -5.17
N GLY A 58 -17.59 -7.38 -6.41
CA GLY A 58 -18.21 -6.77 -7.59
C GLY A 58 -17.54 -5.47 -8.05
N TYR A 59 -16.29 -5.21 -7.66
CA TYR A 59 -15.52 -4.10 -8.21
C TYR A 59 -15.02 -4.42 -9.61
N ILE A 60 -15.04 -3.40 -10.47
CA ILE A 60 -14.44 -3.41 -11.80
C ILE A 60 -13.30 -2.39 -11.86
N PHE A 61 -12.36 -2.59 -12.79
CA PHE A 61 -11.25 -1.67 -13.01
C PHE A 61 -11.45 -0.90 -14.31
N MET A 62 -11.30 0.41 -14.25
CA MET A 62 -11.47 1.29 -15.42
C MET A 62 -10.29 2.26 -15.58
N PRO A 63 -9.90 2.60 -16.82
CA PRO A 63 -8.86 3.61 -17.03
C PRO A 63 -9.28 4.94 -16.40
N ALA A 64 -8.37 5.58 -15.66
CA ALA A 64 -8.64 6.84 -14.95
C ALA A 64 -9.15 7.95 -15.89
N SER A 65 -8.76 7.93 -17.17
CA SER A 65 -9.26 8.88 -18.18
C SER A 65 -10.74 8.73 -18.53
N GLN A 66 -11.37 7.61 -18.16
CA GLN A 66 -12.79 7.32 -18.42
C GLN A 66 -13.68 7.67 -17.24
N ILE A 67 -13.10 7.97 -16.09
CA ILE A 67 -13.82 8.36 -14.88
C ILE A 67 -13.66 9.89 -14.79
N ALA A 68 -14.74 10.64 -15.03
CA ALA A 68 -14.66 12.06 -15.39
C ALA A 68 -14.28 13.01 -14.23
N GLY A 69 -13.42 13.99 -14.51
CA GLY A 69 -13.51 15.37 -13.99
C GLY A 69 -13.11 15.71 -12.54
N ILE A 70 -13.03 14.75 -11.61
CA ILE A 70 -12.71 15.03 -10.18
C ILE A 70 -11.40 14.34 -9.70
N HIS A 71 -10.87 13.42 -10.51
CA HIS A 71 -9.75 12.50 -10.22
C HIS A 71 -8.39 13.10 -9.85
N ALA A 72 -8.21 14.42 -9.96
CA ALA A 72 -6.89 15.03 -9.76
C ALA A 72 -6.83 15.98 -8.56
N MET A 73 -7.98 16.38 -7.98
CA MET A 73 -8.01 17.49 -7.03
C MET A 73 -8.35 17.09 -5.60
N PHE A 74 -9.14 16.04 -5.38
CA PHE A 74 -9.60 15.65 -4.04
C PHE A 74 -9.69 14.11 -3.91
N PRO A 75 -8.59 13.43 -3.50
CA PRO A 75 -8.52 11.96 -3.39
C PRO A 75 -9.62 11.32 -2.55
N ILE A 76 -10.22 12.05 -1.59
CA ILE A 76 -11.28 11.47 -0.75
C ILE A 76 -12.66 11.53 -1.41
N LEU A 77 -12.90 12.49 -2.31
CA LEU A 77 -14.09 12.44 -3.17
C LEU A 77 -14.03 11.24 -4.12
N GLU A 78 -12.81 10.84 -4.51
CA GLU A 78 -12.57 9.65 -5.32
C GLU A 78 -12.90 8.37 -4.57
N LEU A 79 -12.52 8.22 -3.28
CA LEU A 79 -12.92 7.05 -2.48
C LEU A 79 -14.44 6.87 -2.40
N THR A 80 -15.19 7.95 -2.18
CA THR A 80 -16.65 7.90 -2.14
C THR A 80 -17.23 7.41 -3.46
N GLU A 81 -16.68 7.89 -4.58
CA GLU A 81 -17.11 7.48 -5.91
C GLU A 81 -16.72 6.03 -6.24
N ILE A 82 -15.51 5.60 -5.85
CA ILE A 82 -15.05 4.21 -5.98
C ILE A 82 -16.01 3.28 -5.27
N PHE A 83 -16.35 3.56 -4.01
CA PHE A 83 -17.27 2.70 -3.23
C PHE A 83 -18.68 2.71 -3.82
N ARG A 84 -19.18 3.88 -4.27
CA ARG A 84 -20.52 4.02 -4.84
C ARG A 84 -20.67 3.32 -6.19
N THR A 85 -19.68 3.46 -7.07
CA THR A 85 -19.71 2.92 -8.44
C THR A 85 -19.08 1.54 -8.55
N ARG A 86 -18.42 1.07 -7.49
CA ARG A 86 -17.59 -0.14 -7.46
C ARG A 86 -16.59 -0.15 -8.60
N THR A 87 -15.99 1.01 -8.89
CA THR A 87 -15.04 1.18 -9.99
C THR A 87 -13.72 1.66 -9.44
N ILE A 88 -12.65 0.89 -9.63
CA ILE A 88 -11.30 1.27 -9.22
C ILE A 88 -10.55 1.83 -10.43
N PRO A 89 -10.04 3.07 -10.35
CA PRO A 89 -9.24 3.67 -11.41
C PRO A 89 -7.90 2.93 -11.59
N PHE A 90 -7.39 2.90 -12.81
CA PHE A 90 -6.01 2.51 -13.10
C PHE A 90 -5.42 3.35 -14.23
N ARG A 91 -4.08 3.39 -14.32
CA ARG A 91 -3.36 4.08 -15.39
C ARG A 91 -2.88 3.10 -16.45
N ARG A 92 -3.02 3.50 -17.71
CA ARG A 92 -2.58 2.72 -18.89
C ARG A 92 -1.08 2.84 -19.13
N THR A 93 -0.28 2.34 -18.19
CA THR A 93 1.20 2.48 -18.23
C THR A 93 1.85 1.61 -19.30
N ALA A 94 1.23 0.49 -19.73
CA ALA A 94 1.76 -0.33 -20.81
C ALA A 94 1.70 0.40 -22.15
N LEU A 95 0.54 0.99 -22.49
CA LEU A 95 0.38 1.77 -23.72
C LEU A 95 1.35 2.96 -23.79
N ALA A 96 1.58 3.64 -22.66
CA ALA A 96 2.55 4.73 -22.60
C ALA A 96 3.99 4.23 -22.88
N ALA A 97 4.36 3.09 -22.31
CA ALA A 97 5.67 2.49 -22.56
C ALA A 97 5.83 2.01 -24.01
N GLU A 98 4.78 1.46 -24.64
CA GLU A 98 4.77 1.11 -26.07
C GLU A 98 5.03 2.33 -26.96
N GLN A 99 4.38 3.46 -26.68
CA GLN A 99 4.58 4.71 -27.42
C GLN A 99 6.02 5.22 -27.29
N VAL A 100 6.59 5.17 -26.09
CA VAL A 100 8.00 5.54 -25.87
C VAL A 100 8.94 4.62 -26.64
N LEU A 101 8.67 3.31 -26.67
CA LEU A 101 9.49 2.34 -27.40
C LEU A 101 9.38 2.46 -28.92
N ALA A 102 8.24 2.93 -29.44
CA ALA A 102 8.10 3.22 -30.87
C ALA A 102 9.06 4.32 -31.33
N ASP A 103 9.26 5.35 -30.49
CA ASP A 103 10.16 6.47 -30.77
C ASP A 103 11.62 6.17 -30.37
N ARG A 104 11.82 5.41 -29.29
CA ARG A 104 13.13 5.12 -28.67
C ARG A 104 13.24 3.62 -28.30
N PRO A 105 13.45 2.73 -29.28
CA PRO A 105 13.42 1.27 -29.06
C PRO A 105 14.52 0.77 -28.12
N ASP A 106 15.67 1.44 -28.10
CA ASP A 106 16.82 1.09 -27.26
C ASP A 106 16.92 1.93 -25.98
N LEU A 107 15.80 2.49 -25.50
CA LEU A 107 15.78 3.32 -24.29
C LEU A 107 16.29 2.53 -23.08
N SER A 108 17.46 2.96 -22.58
CA SER A 108 18.00 2.59 -21.28
C SER A 108 17.73 3.72 -20.31
N MET A 109 17.37 3.40 -19.08
CA MET A 109 17.24 4.39 -18.02
C MET A 109 17.71 3.84 -16.67
N PRO A 110 18.26 4.69 -15.79
CA PRO A 110 18.54 4.33 -14.41
C PRO A 110 17.26 3.96 -13.66
N ASP A 111 17.35 3.01 -12.72
CA ASP A 111 16.23 2.65 -11.85
C ASP A 111 15.69 3.86 -11.07
N SER A 112 16.57 4.76 -10.64
CA SER A 112 16.18 5.98 -9.93
C SER A 112 15.32 6.89 -10.79
N LEU A 113 15.76 7.16 -12.02
CA LEU A 113 15.04 8.03 -12.94
C LEU A 113 13.67 7.44 -13.28
N PHE A 114 13.57 6.12 -13.45
CA PHE A 114 12.30 5.46 -13.70
C PHE A 114 11.30 5.71 -12.56
N ARG A 115 11.73 5.62 -11.31
CA ARG A 115 10.86 5.90 -10.15
C ARG A 115 10.42 7.37 -10.12
N ASP A 116 11.33 8.29 -10.44
CA ASP A 116 11.04 9.73 -10.42
C ASP A 116 10.04 10.17 -11.50
N ILE A 117 10.03 9.51 -12.66
CA ILE A 117 9.20 9.92 -13.82
C ILE A 117 7.91 9.12 -13.96
N CYS A 118 7.82 7.95 -13.32
CA CYS A 118 6.67 7.10 -13.45
C CYS A 118 5.56 7.52 -12.49
N VAL A 119 4.42 7.96 -13.04
CA VAL A 119 3.24 8.20 -12.23
C VAL A 119 2.53 6.87 -11.98
N ALA A 120 2.48 6.44 -10.72
CA ALA A 120 1.93 5.15 -10.36
C ALA A 120 0.41 5.04 -10.63
N SER A 121 -0.03 3.81 -10.94
CA SER A 121 -1.42 3.47 -11.26
C SER A 121 -2.36 3.57 -10.04
N TYR A 122 -1.82 3.46 -8.83
CA TYR A 122 -2.51 3.47 -7.53
C TYR A 122 -3.65 2.44 -7.36
N SER A 123 -3.93 1.62 -8.37
CA SER A 123 -5.03 0.65 -8.36
C SER A 123 -4.96 -0.38 -7.23
N PHE A 124 -3.76 -0.65 -6.70
CA PHE A 124 -3.62 -1.52 -5.53
C PHE A 124 -3.94 -0.79 -4.23
N HIS A 125 -3.51 0.47 -4.09
CA HIS A 125 -3.86 1.34 -2.97
C HIS A 125 -5.38 1.53 -2.88
N GLU A 126 -6.00 1.95 -3.98
CA GLU A 126 -7.45 2.13 -4.07
C GLU A 126 -8.21 0.81 -3.88
N GLY A 127 -7.62 -0.30 -4.35
CA GLY A 127 -8.14 -1.63 -4.08
C GLY A 127 -8.14 -2.00 -2.60
N ALA A 128 -7.07 -1.65 -1.86
CA ALA A 128 -6.99 -1.89 -0.43
C ALA A 128 -8.04 -1.08 0.34
N HIS A 129 -8.28 0.19 -0.05
CA HIS A 129 -9.37 0.99 0.49
C HIS A 129 -10.74 0.33 0.29
N ALA A 130 -11.01 -0.18 -0.92
CA ALA A 130 -12.26 -0.86 -1.26
C ALA A 130 -12.45 -2.15 -0.47
N ILE A 131 -11.41 -2.96 -0.28
CA ILE A 131 -11.48 -4.14 0.60
C ILE A 131 -11.82 -3.70 2.02
N PHE A 132 -11.07 -2.75 2.57
CA PHE A 132 -11.32 -2.26 3.92
C PHE A 132 -12.76 -1.80 4.07
N TYR A 133 -13.28 -1.00 3.12
CA TYR A 133 -14.66 -0.53 3.14
C TYR A 133 -15.70 -1.67 3.11
N GLU A 134 -15.55 -2.66 2.23
CA GLU A 134 -16.50 -3.78 2.13
C GLU A 134 -16.49 -4.65 3.40
N THR A 135 -15.33 -4.84 4.00
CA THR A 135 -15.21 -5.59 5.25
C THR A 135 -15.66 -4.79 6.48
N ALA A 136 -15.54 -3.46 6.42
CA ALA A 136 -15.80 -2.56 7.55
C ALA A 136 -17.20 -1.97 7.64
N CYS A 137 -17.75 -1.60 6.48
CA CYS A 137 -18.80 -0.59 6.40
C CYS A 137 -20.01 -1.09 5.60
N ALA A 138 -19.79 -1.93 4.58
CA ALA A 138 -20.86 -2.31 3.65
C ALA A 138 -22.05 -3.03 4.33
N GLN A 139 -21.84 -3.67 5.48
CA GLN A 139 -22.90 -4.36 6.23
C GLN A 139 -23.82 -3.41 7.01
N GLU A 140 -23.35 -2.20 7.37
CA GLU A 140 -24.05 -1.29 8.29
C GLU A 140 -24.43 0.06 7.67
N GLY A 141 -24.06 0.30 6.41
CA GLY A 141 -24.27 1.57 5.70
C GLY A 141 -23.13 2.56 5.90
N ILE A 142 -23.21 3.75 5.29
CA ILE A 142 -22.15 4.77 5.37
C ILE A 142 -22.12 5.35 6.79
N PRO A 143 -20.99 5.22 7.52
CA PRO A 143 -20.82 5.80 8.84
C PRO A 143 -20.94 7.33 8.86
N GLN A 144 -21.36 7.90 10.00
CA GLN A 144 -21.39 9.35 10.22
C GLN A 144 -20.55 9.76 11.43
N GLY A 145 -20.11 11.02 11.43
CA GLY A 145 -19.38 11.62 12.54
C GLY A 145 -18.07 10.88 12.82
N ARG A 146 -17.83 10.58 14.09
CA ARG A 146 -16.62 9.91 14.58
C ARG A 146 -16.32 8.60 13.85
N ARG A 147 -17.34 7.79 13.60
CA ARG A 147 -17.17 6.50 12.92
C ARG A 147 -16.64 6.67 11.49
N LEU A 148 -17.04 7.74 10.80
CA LEU A 148 -16.52 8.08 9.49
C LEU A 148 -15.03 8.44 9.56
N VAL A 149 -14.62 9.21 10.58
CA VAL A 149 -13.21 9.54 10.82
C VAL A 149 -12.38 8.26 11.05
N GLU A 150 -12.83 7.38 11.94
CA GLU A 150 -12.13 6.11 12.23
C GLU A 150 -12.02 5.22 10.99
N VAL A 151 -13.06 5.17 10.15
CA VAL A 151 -13.05 4.41 8.89
C VAL A 151 -12.09 5.00 7.87
N VAL A 152 -12.08 6.32 7.67
CA VAL A 152 -11.16 6.96 6.72
C VAL A 152 -9.71 6.75 7.17
N LEU A 153 -9.42 6.90 8.47
CA LEU A 153 -8.09 6.66 9.01
C LEU A 153 -7.66 5.20 8.93
N GLY A 154 -8.56 4.27 9.30
CA GLY A 154 -8.29 2.84 9.20
C GLY A 154 -8.07 2.38 7.76
N SER A 155 -8.86 2.91 6.82
CA SER A 155 -8.75 2.60 5.40
C SER A 155 -7.42 3.04 4.80
N GLU A 156 -6.99 4.28 5.07
CA GLU A 156 -5.67 4.80 4.68
C GLU A 156 -4.52 4.01 5.33
N ALA A 157 -4.64 3.73 6.63
CA ALA A 157 -3.65 2.93 7.34
C ALA A 157 -3.51 1.52 6.74
N PHE A 158 -4.63 0.88 6.39
CA PHE A 158 -4.64 -0.44 5.77
C PHE A 158 -4.02 -0.41 4.37
N ALA A 159 -4.36 0.58 3.53
CA ALA A 159 -3.79 0.71 2.19
C ALA A 159 -2.26 0.87 2.22
N MET A 160 -1.75 1.77 3.07
CA MET A 160 -0.30 1.94 3.25
C MET A 160 0.38 0.70 3.85
N ALA A 161 -0.24 0.05 4.83
CA ALA A 161 0.29 -1.17 5.44
C ALA A 161 0.39 -2.32 4.45
N PHE A 162 -0.64 -2.50 3.62
CA PHE A 162 -0.67 -3.53 2.60
C PHE A 162 0.42 -3.32 1.54
N GLU A 163 0.59 -2.09 1.06
CA GLU A 163 1.65 -1.76 0.08
C GLU A 163 3.05 -1.95 0.66
N GLN A 164 3.27 -1.55 1.92
CA GLN A 164 4.53 -1.80 2.61
C GLN A 164 4.77 -3.31 2.80
N TYR A 165 3.73 -4.07 3.13
CA TYR A 165 3.82 -5.52 3.26
C TYR A 165 4.24 -6.19 1.93
N VAL A 166 3.58 -5.87 0.82
CA VAL A 166 3.94 -6.46 -0.49
C VAL A 166 5.33 -6.01 -0.97
N ALA A 167 5.77 -4.81 -0.59
CA ALA A 167 7.12 -4.36 -0.85
C ALA A 167 8.17 -5.19 -0.09
N LEU A 168 7.93 -5.53 1.18
CA LEU A 168 8.80 -6.44 1.94
C LEU A 168 8.88 -7.82 1.25
N LEU A 169 7.77 -8.34 0.74
CA LEU A 169 7.75 -9.59 -0.02
C LEU A 169 8.55 -9.49 -1.32
N ALA A 170 8.39 -8.40 -2.07
CA ALA A 170 9.13 -8.14 -3.30
C ALA A 170 10.66 -8.10 -3.07
N MET A 171 11.09 -7.73 -1.86
CA MET A 171 12.52 -7.74 -1.51
C MET A 171 13.07 -9.15 -1.36
N VAL A 172 12.29 -10.07 -0.78
CA VAL A 172 12.69 -11.47 -0.64
C VAL A 172 12.69 -12.18 -1.98
N GLU A 173 11.69 -11.88 -2.82
CA GLU A 173 11.58 -12.44 -4.16
C GLU A 173 12.80 -12.10 -5.02
N GLY A 174 13.37 -10.91 -4.83
CA GLY A 174 14.71 -10.57 -5.30
C GLY A 174 14.80 -10.22 -6.79
N GLN A 175 13.74 -10.37 -7.59
CA GLN A 175 13.79 -9.94 -8.99
C GLN A 175 13.67 -8.42 -9.09
N ARG A 176 14.57 -7.85 -9.89
CA ARG A 176 14.60 -6.40 -10.15
C ARG A 176 13.34 -5.92 -10.86
N SER A 177 12.79 -6.74 -11.76
CA SER A 177 11.51 -6.49 -12.44
C SER A 177 10.37 -6.29 -11.47
N THR A 178 10.24 -7.16 -10.46
CA THR A 178 9.18 -7.08 -9.42
C THR A 178 9.22 -5.72 -8.73
N ARG A 179 10.42 -5.24 -8.38
CA ARG A 179 10.62 -3.94 -7.73
C ARG A 179 10.23 -2.76 -8.62
N LEU A 180 10.64 -2.79 -9.88
CA LEU A 180 10.29 -1.76 -10.86
C LEU A 180 8.78 -1.75 -11.13
N PHE A 181 8.17 -2.91 -11.32
CA PHE A 181 6.73 -3.01 -11.50
C PHE A 181 5.96 -2.55 -10.26
N LEU A 182 6.43 -2.84 -9.05
CA LEU A 182 5.79 -2.35 -7.83
C LEU A 182 5.81 -0.82 -7.78
N ALA A 183 6.93 -0.18 -8.16
CA ALA A 183 7.03 1.28 -8.26
C ALA A 183 6.03 1.90 -9.25
N LEU A 184 5.59 1.16 -10.28
CA LEU A 184 4.55 1.61 -11.21
C LEU A 184 3.13 1.46 -10.67
N ASN A 185 2.92 0.59 -9.68
CA ASN A 185 1.59 0.10 -9.33
C ASN A 185 1.18 0.40 -7.89
N ALA A 186 2.13 0.73 -7.01
CA ALA A 186 1.89 1.06 -5.60
C ALA A 186 2.18 2.54 -5.30
N TYR A 187 1.46 3.10 -4.33
CA TYR A 187 1.64 4.47 -3.84
C TYR A 187 2.78 4.56 -2.82
N ALA A 188 2.74 3.72 -1.79
CA ALA A 188 3.79 3.63 -0.78
C ALA A 188 4.84 2.61 -1.23
N ASN A 189 5.97 3.10 -1.75
CA ASN A 189 7.10 2.25 -2.09
C ASN A 189 8.25 2.45 -1.09
N PRO A 190 8.45 1.51 -0.13
CA PRO A 190 9.61 1.52 0.75
C PRO A 190 10.95 1.52 0.02
N LEU A 191 10.98 1.19 -1.28
CA LEU A 191 12.19 1.23 -2.11
C LEU A 191 12.64 2.62 -2.51
N ASP A 192 11.75 3.61 -2.44
CA ASP A 192 12.16 5.01 -2.56
C ASP A 192 12.82 5.51 -1.26
N ASN A 193 12.66 4.76 -0.17
CA ASN A 193 13.37 5.00 1.06
C ASN A 193 14.78 4.45 0.88
N GLN A 194 15.67 5.32 0.42
CA GLN A 194 17.12 5.17 0.51
C GLN A 194 17.59 4.57 1.85
N ARG A 195 16.79 4.65 2.92
CA ARG A 195 17.04 4.00 4.22
C ARG A 195 17.06 2.47 4.18
N LEU A 196 16.23 1.80 3.38
CA LEU A 196 16.24 0.33 3.29
C LEU A 196 17.44 -0.18 2.49
N ASP A 197 17.82 0.52 1.41
CA ASP A 197 18.96 0.16 0.56
C ASP A 197 20.32 0.63 1.12
N HIS A 198 20.37 1.72 1.89
CA HIS A 198 21.63 2.26 2.46
C HIS A 198 21.85 1.92 3.93
N GLY A 199 20.86 1.34 4.62
CA GLY A 199 20.95 0.96 6.03
C GLY A 199 21.65 -0.38 6.23
N PHE A 200 21.01 -1.49 5.84
CA PHE A 200 21.51 -2.84 6.13
C PHE A 200 20.89 -3.88 5.18
N PRO A 201 21.63 -4.46 4.21
CA PRO A 201 21.14 -5.55 3.36
C PRO A 201 20.58 -6.74 4.15
N GLY A 202 21.01 -6.90 5.41
CA GLY A 202 20.51 -7.94 6.32
C GLY A 202 19.13 -7.67 6.92
N ALA A 203 18.76 -6.40 7.17
CA ALA A 203 17.49 -6.03 7.82
C ALA A 203 16.30 -6.27 6.89
N VAL A 204 16.40 -5.82 5.64
CA VAL A 204 15.39 -6.04 4.60
C VAL A 204 15.09 -7.53 4.42
N GLY A 205 16.14 -8.36 4.34
CA GLY A 205 15.99 -9.81 4.23
C GLY A 205 15.35 -10.45 5.46
N ARG A 206 15.62 -9.94 6.68
CA ARG A 206 14.97 -10.44 7.91
C ARG A 206 13.50 -10.05 7.97
N LEU A 207 13.18 -8.78 7.73
CA LEU A 207 11.82 -8.25 7.76
C LEU A 207 10.93 -8.91 6.69
N GLY A 208 11.46 -9.09 5.48
CA GLY A 208 10.76 -9.82 4.43
C GLY A 208 10.53 -11.30 4.76
N ARG A 209 11.49 -11.98 5.41
CA ARG A 209 11.27 -13.34 5.91
C ARG A 209 10.20 -13.39 6.99
N LEU A 210 10.23 -12.45 7.93
CA LEU A 210 9.19 -12.36 8.97
C LEU A 210 7.80 -12.11 8.37
N ALA A 211 7.71 -11.30 7.31
CA ALA A 211 6.47 -11.08 6.56
C ALA A 211 5.93 -12.36 5.88
N LEU A 212 6.80 -13.32 5.55
CA LEU A 212 6.41 -14.64 5.03
C LEU A 212 6.02 -15.61 6.16
N GLU A 213 6.75 -15.57 7.28
CA GLU A 213 6.55 -16.49 8.42
C GLU A 213 5.33 -16.12 9.27
N ALA A 214 5.03 -14.83 9.40
CA ALA A 214 3.97 -14.28 10.25
C ALA A 214 3.20 -13.17 9.51
N PRO A 215 2.50 -13.49 8.40
CA PRO A 215 1.94 -12.50 7.49
C PRO A 215 0.83 -11.65 8.13
N ALA A 216 -0.08 -12.27 8.89
CA ALA A 216 -1.16 -11.57 9.56
C ALA A 216 -0.64 -10.64 10.66
N GLN A 217 0.33 -11.11 11.44
CA GLN A 217 0.97 -10.34 12.50
C GLN A 217 1.78 -9.17 11.92
N MET A 218 2.50 -9.39 10.83
CA MET A 218 3.23 -8.32 10.13
C MET A 218 2.28 -7.25 9.61
N LEU A 219 1.20 -7.64 8.93
CA LEU A 219 0.22 -6.68 8.41
C LEU A 219 -0.48 -5.91 9.53
N THR A 220 -0.80 -6.58 10.64
CA THR A 220 -1.37 -5.96 11.86
C THR A 220 -0.42 -4.94 12.47
N MET A 221 0.87 -5.28 12.60
CA MET A 221 1.89 -4.34 13.11
C MET A 221 2.00 -3.11 12.21
N LEU A 222 2.12 -3.32 10.89
CA LEU A 222 2.25 -2.25 9.91
C LEU A 222 1.04 -1.33 9.93
N LEU A 223 -0.17 -1.89 10.00
CA LEU A 223 -1.39 -1.11 10.09
C LEU A 223 -1.41 -0.24 11.34
N ASN A 224 -1.11 -0.81 12.50
CA ASN A 224 -1.09 -0.03 13.73
C ASN A 224 -0.02 1.06 13.68
N ALA A 225 1.15 0.79 13.10
CA ALA A 225 2.17 1.81 12.88
C ALA A 225 1.66 2.97 12.01
N HIS A 226 0.98 2.67 10.90
CA HIS A 226 0.37 3.66 10.01
C HIS A 226 -0.83 4.39 10.64
N LEU A 227 -1.59 3.73 11.50
CA LEU A 227 -2.67 4.38 12.22
C LEU A 227 -2.12 5.38 13.25
N VAL A 228 -1.12 4.97 14.04
CA VAL A 228 -0.44 5.85 14.98
C VAL A 228 0.21 7.03 14.25
N ALA A 229 0.79 6.79 13.08
CA ALA A 229 1.32 7.83 12.19
C ALA A 229 0.27 8.89 11.82
N LEU A 230 -0.93 8.47 11.44
CA LEU A 230 -2.03 9.36 11.06
C LEU A 230 -2.65 10.09 12.26
N LEU A 231 -2.68 9.43 13.43
CA LEU A 231 -3.25 9.99 14.65
C LEU A 231 -2.31 10.92 15.39
N ARG A 232 -1.00 10.63 15.36
CA ARG A 232 0.05 11.34 16.10
C ARG A 232 1.29 11.54 15.24
N PRO A 233 1.20 12.36 14.18
CA PRO A 233 2.32 12.59 13.27
C PRO A 233 3.60 13.03 14.00
N THR A 234 3.50 13.85 15.05
CA THR A 234 4.67 14.31 15.81
C THR A 234 5.20 13.31 16.85
N ALA A 235 4.44 12.28 17.23
CA ALA A 235 4.84 11.35 18.28
C ALA A 235 5.69 10.19 17.77
N VAL A 236 5.53 9.78 16.51
CA VAL A 236 6.20 8.56 16.01
C VAL A 236 7.71 8.72 15.89
N ALA A 237 8.22 9.94 15.71
CA ALA A 237 9.65 10.21 15.71
C ALA A 237 10.28 10.21 17.13
N GLY A 238 9.48 10.12 18.20
CA GLY A 238 9.94 10.45 19.56
C GLY A 238 9.43 9.56 20.68
N LEU A 239 8.77 8.43 20.40
CA LEU A 239 8.31 7.47 21.41
C LEU A 239 9.23 6.23 21.46
N PRO A 240 10.20 6.18 22.39
CA PRO A 240 11.05 5.00 22.58
C PRO A 240 10.18 3.78 22.92
N GLY A 241 10.44 2.64 22.28
CA GLY A 241 9.73 1.40 22.59
C GLY A 241 8.38 1.23 21.87
N LEU A 242 7.91 2.22 21.09
CA LEU A 242 6.62 2.13 20.40
C LEU A 242 6.60 0.97 19.40
N ALA A 243 7.66 0.80 18.63
CA ALA A 243 7.72 -0.25 17.62
C ALA A 243 7.70 -1.66 18.25
N GLU A 244 8.36 -1.83 19.39
CA GLU A 244 8.35 -3.06 20.18
C GLU A 244 6.98 -3.33 20.80
N GLN A 245 6.29 -2.30 21.29
CA GLN A 245 4.91 -2.42 21.78
C GLN A 245 3.95 -2.84 20.66
N LEU A 246 4.07 -2.23 19.48
CA LEU A 246 3.27 -2.58 18.31
C LEU A 246 3.55 -4.01 17.82
N ALA A 247 4.81 -4.43 17.80
CA ALA A 247 5.19 -5.78 17.44
C ALA A 247 4.67 -6.82 18.45
N ALA A 248 4.81 -6.53 19.75
CA ALA A 248 4.30 -7.39 20.82
C ALA A 248 2.77 -7.51 20.78
N TYR A 249 2.07 -6.40 20.56
CA TYR A 249 0.62 -6.37 20.39
C TYR A 249 0.17 -7.21 19.19
N ALA A 250 0.85 -7.08 18.06
CA ALA A 250 0.57 -7.88 16.87
C ALA A 250 0.93 -9.38 17.02
N GLY A 251 1.52 -9.79 18.15
CA GLY A 251 1.95 -11.18 18.38
C GLY A 251 3.18 -11.57 17.57
N LEU A 252 3.99 -10.61 17.10
CA LEU A 252 5.24 -10.93 16.43
C LEU A 252 6.27 -11.47 17.45
N PRO A 253 7.11 -12.45 17.06
CA PRO A 253 8.25 -12.85 17.87
C PRO A 253 9.16 -11.64 18.13
N SER A 254 9.95 -11.68 19.21
CA SER A 254 10.90 -10.61 19.59
C SER A 254 11.62 -10.06 18.37
N MET A 255 11.19 -8.88 17.92
CA MET A 255 11.76 -8.16 16.79
C MET A 255 13.00 -7.41 17.29
N ASP A 256 14.04 -7.32 16.45
CA ASP A 256 15.17 -6.46 16.76
C ASP A 256 14.68 -5.00 16.86
N PRO A 257 15.02 -4.25 17.92
CA PRO A 257 14.59 -2.86 18.09
C PRO A 257 14.88 -1.96 16.87
N THR A 258 16.02 -2.21 16.20
CA THR A 258 16.40 -1.49 14.99
C THR A 258 15.44 -1.81 13.85
N ASP A 259 15.13 -3.09 13.64
CA ASP A 259 14.20 -3.52 12.60
C ASP A 259 12.79 -2.96 12.85
N ALA A 260 12.37 -2.90 14.11
CA ALA A 260 11.09 -2.33 14.53
C ALA A 260 11.02 -0.82 14.24
N GLU A 261 12.06 -0.06 14.61
CA GLU A 261 12.18 1.37 14.30
C GLU A 261 12.17 1.63 12.78
N HIS A 262 12.80 0.75 11.98
CA HIS A 262 12.77 0.89 10.53
C HIS A 262 11.36 0.69 9.98
N LEU A 263 10.65 -0.36 10.40
CA LEU A 263 9.29 -0.63 9.96
C LEU A 263 8.33 0.52 10.25
N THR A 264 8.39 1.07 11.45
CA THR A 264 7.57 2.24 11.80
C THR A 264 8.00 3.45 10.97
N SER A 265 9.29 3.66 10.72
CA SER A 265 9.78 4.82 9.98
C SER A 265 9.38 4.90 8.48
N ILE A 266 8.89 3.81 7.88
CA ILE A 266 8.77 3.66 6.41
C ILE A 266 7.58 4.39 5.76
N GLY A 267 6.62 4.91 6.52
CA GLY A 267 5.46 5.66 5.99
C GLY A 267 5.60 7.20 5.96
N PHE A 268 6.69 7.76 6.50
CA PHE A 268 6.72 9.17 6.95
C PHE A 268 7.32 10.20 5.99
N HIS A 269 7.32 9.95 4.68
CA HIS A 269 8.02 10.81 3.69
C HIS A 269 7.30 12.11 3.36
N VAL A 270 5.99 12.16 3.58
CA VAL A 270 5.28 13.43 3.51
C VAL A 270 5.44 14.10 4.87
N ASP A 271 5.97 15.33 4.83
CA ASP A 271 6.18 16.18 5.99
C ASP A 271 5.00 16.13 6.97
N TYR A 272 5.31 15.94 8.25
CA TYR A 272 4.31 15.75 9.30
C TYR A 272 3.38 16.95 9.44
N GLU A 273 3.89 18.16 9.26
CA GLU A 273 3.06 19.37 9.29
C GLU A 273 2.16 19.42 8.06
N PHE A 274 2.68 19.08 6.87
CA PHE A 274 1.87 19.01 5.66
C PHE A 274 0.75 17.97 5.76
N ARG A 275 1.02 16.75 6.25
CA ARG A 275 -0.01 15.73 6.49
C ARG A 275 -1.04 16.22 7.50
N GLY A 276 -0.58 16.76 8.64
CA GLY A 276 -1.45 17.31 9.67
C GLY A 276 -2.37 18.41 9.14
N HIS A 277 -1.83 19.36 8.38
CA HIS A 277 -2.61 20.44 7.76
C HIS A 277 -3.60 19.91 6.72
N THR A 278 -3.18 19.02 5.84
CA THR A 278 -4.04 18.47 4.78
C THR A 278 -5.20 17.68 5.38
N GLN A 279 -4.92 16.85 6.38
CA GLN A 279 -5.93 16.08 7.10
C GLN A 279 -6.91 17.00 7.85
N ASN A 280 -6.41 18.01 8.57
CA ASN A 280 -7.26 18.96 9.30
C ASN A 280 -8.17 19.75 8.35
N ASN A 281 -7.61 20.26 7.24
CA ASN A 281 -8.38 20.96 6.22
C ASN A 281 -9.44 20.05 5.61
N PHE A 282 -9.09 18.78 5.34
CA PHE A 282 -10.03 17.81 4.80
C PHE A 282 -11.24 17.60 5.72
N TYR A 283 -11.01 17.26 7.00
CA TYR A 283 -12.11 17.03 7.94
C TYR A 283 -12.89 18.31 8.25
N SER A 284 -12.24 19.48 8.24
CA SER A 284 -12.93 20.77 8.39
C SER A 284 -13.87 21.05 7.22
N CYS A 285 -13.48 20.72 5.98
CA CYS A 285 -14.36 20.84 4.81
C CYS A 285 -15.59 19.93 4.89
N LEU A 286 -15.52 18.84 5.66
CA LEU A 286 -16.64 17.94 5.92
C LEU A 286 -17.45 18.28 7.17
N GLY A 287 -17.02 19.28 7.96
CA GLY A 287 -17.63 19.59 9.25
C GLY A 287 -17.40 18.49 10.30
N LEU A 288 -16.25 17.82 10.25
CA LEU A 288 -15.85 16.70 11.10
C LEU A 288 -14.60 17.00 11.93
N GLU A 289 -14.21 18.26 12.05
CA GLU A 289 -13.02 18.68 12.78
C GLU A 289 -13.09 18.31 14.26
N HIS A 290 -14.27 18.40 14.88
CA HIS A 290 -14.46 18.06 16.29
C HIS A 290 -14.34 16.56 16.54
N GLU A 291 -14.83 15.75 15.61
CA GLU A 291 -14.72 14.30 15.62
C GLU A 291 -13.26 13.86 15.45
N LEU A 292 -12.52 14.50 14.55
CA LEU A 292 -11.09 14.27 14.38
C LEU A 292 -10.32 14.57 15.66
N GLU A 293 -10.57 15.72 16.29
CA GLU A 293 -9.93 16.07 17.55
C GLU A 293 -10.32 15.13 18.69
N ALA A 294 -11.56 14.64 18.72
CA ALA A 294 -11.99 13.64 19.70
C ALA A 294 -11.23 12.31 19.53
N VAL A 295 -11.12 11.80 18.31
CA VAL A 295 -10.33 10.59 17.98
C VAL A 295 -8.85 10.82 18.33
N ARG A 296 -8.32 12.03 18.07
CA ARG A 296 -6.94 12.38 18.43
C ARG A 296 -6.71 12.68 19.91
N ALA A 297 -7.74 12.90 20.71
CA ALA A 297 -7.57 13.09 22.15
C ALA A 297 -7.44 11.75 22.90
N GLU A 298 -7.85 10.66 22.28
CA GLU A 298 -7.84 9.34 22.91
C GLU A 298 -6.43 8.80 23.12
N PRO A 299 -6.16 8.09 24.23
CA PRO A 299 -4.88 7.42 24.43
C PRO A 299 -4.57 6.47 23.27
N LEU A 300 -3.33 6.43 22.78
CA LEU A 300 -2.97 5.48 21.71
C LEU A 300 -3.22 4.04 22.14
N GLU A 301 -3.06 3.78 23.43
CA GLU A 301 -3.31 2.50 24.08
C GLU A 301 -4.75 2.03 23.87
N SER A 302 -5.74 2.92 23.70
CA SER A 302 -7.11 2.47 23.41
C SER A 302 -7.25 1.84 22.03
N TYR A 303 -6.41 2.23 21.07
CA TYR A 303 -6.34 1.60 19.74
C TYR A 303 -5.51 0.31 19.73
N LEU A 304 -4.84 0.00 20.84
CA LEU A 304 -3.96 -1.16 21.03
C LEU A 304 -4.45 -2.10 22.16
N ALA A 305 -5.63 -1.89 22.73
CA ALA A 305 -6.06 -2.60 23.95
C ALA A 305 -7.36 -3.39 23.80
N GLY A 306 -7.93 -3.54 22.59
CA GLY A 306 -9.25 -4.14 22.43
C GLY A 306 -10.36 -3.10 22.44
N GLY A 307 -11.28 -3.19 21.47
CA GLY A 307 -12.59 -2.52 21.48
C GLY A 307 -12.71 -1.26 20.64
N THR A 308 -11.77 -1.01 19.71
CA THR A 308 -11.99 -0.02 18.65
C THR A 308 -12.63 -0.67 17.43
N LEU A 309 -13.41 0.12 16.69
CA LEU A 309 -13.98 -0.30 15.41
C LEU A 309 -12.90 -0.87 14.48
N ILE A 310 -11.69 -0.32 14.51
CA ILE A 310 -10.57 -0.75 13.66
C ILE A 310 -10.23 -2.22 13.93
N GLU A 311 -10.04 -2.64 15.18
CA GLU A 311 -9.71 -4.03 15.53
C GLU A 311 -10.81 -5.04 15.14
N GLU A 312 -12.09 -4.67 15.23
CA GLU A 312 -13.20 -5.53 14.77
C GLU A 312 -13.16 -5.75 13.24
N ILE A 313 -12.67 -4.74 12.52
CA ILE A 313 -12.60 -4.72 11.05
C ILE A 313 -11.33 -5.38 10.51
N LEU A 314 -10.23 -5.32 11.27
CA LEU A 314 -8.92 -5.79 10.79
C LEU A 314 -8.92 -7.25 10.33
N PRO A 315 -9.41 -8.24 11.09
CA PRO A 315 -9.28 -9.64 10.69
C PRO A 315 -9.92 -9.93 9.32
N PRO A 316 -11.19 -9.55 9.05
CA PRO A 316 -11.77 -9.76 7.72
C PRO A 316 -11.01 -9.09 6.56
N ALA A 317 -10.47 -7.88 6.76
CA ALA A 317 -9.69 -7.18 5.74
C ALA A 317 -8.35 -7.88 5.47
N ILE A 318 -7.66 -8.30 6.53
CA ILE A 318 -6.41 -9.08 6.48
C ILE A 318 -6.66 -10.42 5.78
N ASP A 319 -7.75 -11.11 6.12
CA ASP A 319 -8.12 -12.40 5.51
C ASP A 319 -8.32 -12.28 4.01
N ALA A 320 -9.00 -11.22 3.56
CA ALA A 320 -9.27 -10.98 2.15
C ALA A 320 -7.97 -10.82 1.32
N VAL A 321 -6.96 -10.15 1.87
CA VAL A 321 -5.68 -9.93 1.17
C VAL A 321 -4.66 -11.05 1.38
N LEU A 322 -4.76 -11.82 2.46
CA LEU A 322 -3.90 -12.98 2.68
C LEU A 322 -4.45 -14.27 2.08
N GLY A 323 -5.75 -14.32 1.77
CA GLY A 323 -6.41 -15.49 1.18
C GLY A 323 -6.57 -16.65 2.17
N CYS A 324 -6.47 -16.38 3.47
CA CYS A 324 -6.65 -17.35 4.55
C CYS A 324 -7.29 -16.67 5.77
N THR A 325 -7.94 -17.45 6.63
CA THR A 325 -8.44 -16.94 7.91
C THR A 325 -7.26 -16.70 8.86
N ALA A 326 -6.94 -15.45 9.12
CA ALA A 326 -6.00 -15.04 10.14
C ALA A 326 -6.65 -15.24 11.52
N SER A 327 -6.11 -16.18 12.29
CA SER A 327 -6.32 -16.15 13.73
C SER A 327 -5.47 -15.02 14.29
N LEU A 328 -6.05 -13.84 14.47
CA LEU A 328 -5.44 -12.82 15.33
C LEU A 328 -5.40 -13.37 16.77
N PRO A 329 -4.31 -13.13 17.53
CA PRO A 329 -4.15 -13.65 18.89
C PRO A 329 -5.23 -13.15 19.88
#